data_AF-A0A158R4A3-F1
#
_entry.id   AF-A0A158R4A3-F1
#
_cell.length_a   1.000
_cell.length_b   1.000
_cell.length_c   1.000
_cell.angle_alpha   90.00
_cell.angle_beta   90.00
_cell.angle_gamma   90.00
#
_symmetry.space_group_name_H-M   'P 1'
#
loop_
_entity.id
_entity.type
_entity.pdbx_description
1 polymer ?
#
loop_
_entity_poly.entity_id
_entity_poly.type
_entity_poly.pdbx_seq_one_letter_code
_entity_poly.pdbx_strand_id
1 'polypeptide(L)'
;MVTVESLALEVTPLLGSLLALKTANCLFFGDDVVYGDYSNVAQCSSKGNDALGKNKQRDGKKKGCNKGCSSQKPDGLKAALSDMKKTIQNALCDEAGDAGNYAAEIKNLRNEVEIMKKENASLRKSFDEIKETLQKVLAKLNITRSRWPFYCCGSRILIVGDGNLSFSFGLAQLLKMQQRLDVKICASVLEDESTFFSRYPSGHYFYQQLVSGAFPFVEVMFSVDACELPLNWKSCFTSIIWNFPHPGGKSNLRKSRQLLKNALKSVYRILDDGVFFVTLAKGQSGLPYSVVRARNFIAYNNAPNHLMDSWQMTYIAAECGFLITDAVPFFVDQFPDYCGRGYKNTDRMFYNDCEATTLSLKKYSCITRLEDFVRSEQLVKRKMKGMFHELRPYYRHDLSIVYKLDPADIDNWEDVFMKILYRFAGSLLVVINEVKELRSLAPNGYPNRIYRINLNEKDKTVKAEEQSKAEKKPDADDFELFGSSDEEEDEEKQRIIQERLKAYAEKKARKPASVAKSSVILDVKPWDDETDMVEMEKRVRAIEQDGLLWGGSKLIPLAYGLKKLQIISTIEDEKVSVDDLIDRMVEEISEHIQSVDIVAFNKI
;
A
#
# COMPACT_ATOMS: atom_id res chain seq x y z
N MET A 1 -0.73 -46.61 -9.31
CA MET A 1 0.41 -45.67 -9.29
C MET A 1 -0.09 -44.31 -9.71
N VAL A 2 0.20 -43.29 -8.90
CA VAL A 2 0.13 -41.86 -9.24
C VAL A 2 1.37 -41.28 -8.58
N THR A 3 2.28 -40.67 -9.34
CA THR A 3 3.56 -40.21 -8.79
C THR A 3 3.39 -38.86 -8.09
N VAL A 4 4.22 -38.57 -7.09
CA VAL A 4 4.20 -37.29 -6.36
C VAL A 4 4.40 -36.08 -7.31
N GLU A 5 5.04 -36.31 -8.45
CA GLU A 5 5.23 -35.34 -9.53
C GLU A 5 3.90 -34.86 -10.17
N SER A 6 2.84 -35.67 -10.19
CA SER A 6 1.54 -35.21 -10.72
C SER A 6 0.77 -34.36 -9.71
N LEU A 7 0.94 -34.59 -8.40
CA LEU A 7 0.40 -33.71 -7.35
C LEU A 7 1.16 -32.37 -7.27
N ALA A 8 2.39 -32.31 -7.75
CA ALA A 8 3.18 -31.08 -7.84
C ALA A 8 2.71 -30.11 -8.96
N LEU A 9 1.74 -30.50 -9.79
CA LEU A 9 1.24 -29.69 -10.91
C LEU A 9 -0.04 -28.90 -10.59
N GLU A 10 -0.80 -29.25 -9.55
CA GLU A 10 -2.13 -28.66 -9.31
C GLU A 10 -2.17 -27.53 -8.26
N VAL A 11 -1.11 -27.33 -7.46
CA VAL A 11 -1.06 -26.26 -6.44
C VAL A 11 0.23 -25.44 -6.50
N THR A 12 0.21 -24.34 -7.27
CA THR A 12 1.35 -23.40 -7.39
C THR A 12 0.98 -22.02 -6.86
N PRO A 13 1.46 -21.66 -5.66
CA PRO A 13 2.27 -20.43 -5.55
C PRO A 13 3.47 -20.54 -4.57
N LEU A 14 3.97 -21.76 -4.31
CA LEU A 14 4.80 -22.06 -3.13
C LEU A 14 6.31 -22.20 -3.36
N LEU A 15 6.83 -22.16 -4.59
CA LEU A 15 8.19 -22.62 -4.90
C LEU A 15 9.32 -21.88 -4.13
N GLY A 16 9.15 -20.59 -3.83
CA GLY A 16 10.18 -19.79 -3.14
C GLY A 16 10.33 -20.12 -1.65
N SER A 17 9.22 -20.27 -0.93
CA SER A 17 9.21 -20.72 0.47
C SER A 17 9.55 -22.22 0.56
N LEU A 18 9.11 -23.02 -0.42
CA LEU A 18 9.53 -24.42 -0.52
C LEU A 18 11.04 -24.57 -0.77
N LEU A 19 11.68 -23.65 -1.52
CA LEU A 19 13.13 -23.66 -1.70
C LEU A 19 13.87 -23.26 -0.41
N ALA A 20 13.36 -22.30 0.35
CA ALA A 20 13.90 -21.97 1.66
C ALA A 20 13.79 -23.15 2.64
N LEU A 21 12.64 -23.85 2.66
CA LEU A 21 12.40 -25.05 3.47
C LEU A 21 13.23 -26.25 3.02
N LYS A 22 13.37 -26.52 1.71
CA LYS A 22 14.29 -27.56 1.20
C LYS A 22 15.75 -27.26 1.55
N THR A 23 16.18 -26.00 1.38
CA THR A 23 17.54 -25.58 1.75
C THR A 23 17.78 -25.77 3.25
N ALA A 24 16.79 -25.45 4.10
CA ALA A 24 16.85 -25.72 5.53
C ALA A 24 16.89 -27.22 5.85
N ASN A 25 16.07 -28.05 5.20
CA ASN A 25 16.08 -29.51 5.40
C ASN A 25 17.44 -30.12 5.04
N CYS A 26 17.99 -29.87 3.85
CA CYS A 26 19.30 -30.38 3.46
C CYS A 26 20.43 -29.89 4.38
N LEU A 27 20.31 -28.68 4.95
CA LEU A 27 21.28 -28.14 5.93
C LEU A 27 21.16 -28.74 7.34
N PHE A 28 19.99 -29.21 7.76
CA PHE A 28 19.74 -29.71 9.12
C PHE A 28 19.65 -31.24 9.23
N PHE A 29 19.27 -31.94 8.16
CA PHE A 29 19.00 -33.39 8.19
C PHE A 29 19.79 -34.18 7.14
N GLY A 30 20.48 -33.52 6.20
CA GLY A 30 21.11 -34.16 5.05
C GLY A 30 20.09 -34.65 4.02
N ASP A 31 20.55 -35.45 3.05
CA ASP A 31 19.69 -36.02 2.00
C ASP A 31 19.01 -37.34 2.43
N ASP A 32 19.33 -37.88 3.62
CA ASP A 32 18.90 -39.19 4.12
C ASP A 32 17.56 -39.18 4.90
N VAL A 33 16.48 -38.64 4.30
CA VAL A 33 15.11 -39.09 4.62
C VAL A 33 14.24 -39.14 3.37
N VAL A 34 14.00 -40.36 2.87
CA VAL A 34 12.83 -40.69 2.05
C VAL A 34 11.72 -41.15 2.98
N TYR A 35 10.46 -40.79 2.70
CA TYR A 35 9.31 -41.29 3.45
C TYR A 35 9.21 -42.83 3.34
N GLY A 36 9.28 -43.52 4.48
CA GLY A 36 9.12 -44.97 4.57
C GLY A 36 8.88 -45.42 6.02
N ASP A 37 8.02 -46.42 6.20
CA ASP A 37 7.58 -46.91 7.51
C ASP A 37 8.63 -47.81 8.20
N TYR A 38 8.73 -47.77 9.53
CA TYR A 38 8.20 -48.83 10.42
C TYR A 38 8.64 -48.78 11.90
N SER A 39 7.68 -49.13 12.77
CA SER A 39 7.83 -49.87 14.05
C SER A 39 8.58 -49.27 15.26
N ASN A 40 8.01 -49.51 16.45
CA ASN A 40 8.62 -49.24 17.76
C ASN A 40 9.56 -50.38 18.20
N VAL A 41 10.82 -50.06 18.52
CA VAL A 41 11.63 -50.78 19.53
C VAL A 41 12.49 -49.75 20.28
N ALA A 42 12.64 -49.89 21.60
CA ALA A 42 13.47 -49.01 22.42
C ALA A 42 14.63 -49.77 23.07
N GLN A 43 15.76 -49.08 23.32
CA GLN A 43 16.80 -49.51 24.29
C GLN A 43 17.54 -48.28 24.88
N CYS A 44 18.40 -48.51 25.88
CA CYS A 44 18.74 -47.53 26.92
C CYS A 44 20.24 -47.61 27.36
N SER A 45 20.67 -46.72 28.27
CA SER A 45 21.94 -46.70 29.03
C SER A 45 23.20 -46.17 28.27
N SER A 46 24.24 -45.56 28.91
CA SER A 46 24.38 -44.99 30.27
C SER A 46 25.68 -44.15 30.52
N LYS A 47 25.64 -43.31 31.57
CA LYS A 47 26.72 -42.91 32.54
C LYS A 47 27.96 -42.05 32.15
N GLY A 48 28.08 -40.91 32.87
CA GLY A 48 29.32 -40.42 33.54
C GLY A 48 30.33 -39.57 32.74
N ASN A 49 31.28 -38.85 33.35
CA ASN A 49 31.40 -38.27 34.72
C ASN A 49 32.59 -37.26 34.77
N ASP A 50 32.60 -36.32 35.73
CA ASP A 50 33.81 -35.57 36.22
C ASP A 50 34.60 -34.64 35.25
N ALA A 51 35.42 -33.63 35.67
CA ALA A 51 35.50 -32.85 36.91
C ALA A 51 36.35 -31.54 36.77
N LEU A 52 36.18 -30.61 37.73
CA LEU A 52 37.15 -29.65 38.32
C LEU A 52 38.07 -28.71 37.46
N GLY A 53 37.98 -27.40 37.74
CA GLY A 53 39.02 -26.38 37.46
C GLY A 53 38.79 -25.08 38.24
N LYS A 54 39.84 -24.46 38.82
CA LYS A 54 39.74 -23.29 39.73
C LYS A 54 40.67 -22.12 39.36
N ASN A 55 40.24 -20.90 39.74
CA ASN A 55 41.04 -19.67 39.91
C ASN A 55 41.59 -19.01 38.61
N LYS A 56 41.97 -17.71 38.56
CA LYS A 56 42.27 -16.73 39.63
C LYS A 56 42.03 -15.28 39.15
N GLN A 57 41.73 -14.34 40.06
CA GLN A 57 41.69 -12.88 39.77
C GLN A 57 43.11 -12.26 39.69
N ARG A 58 43.23 -11.08 39.03
CA ARG A 58 44.11 -9.97 39.46
C ARG A 58 43.82 -8.64 38.74
N ASP A 59 43.86 -7.54 39.50
CA ASP A 59 43.70 -6.15 39.04
C ASP A 59 45.00 -5.48 38.55
N GLY A 60 44.88 -4.41 37.76
CA GLY A 60 46.01 -3.56 37.34
C GLY A 60 45.64 -2.19 36.76
N LYS A 61 45.83 -1.11 37.54
CA LYS A 61 45.88 0.31 37.07
C LYS A 61 47.32 0.65 36.59
N LYS A 62 47.68 1.75 35.89
CA LYS A 62 47.16 3.15 35.84
C LYS A 62 47.87 3.99 34.72
N LYS A 63 47.27 5.12 34.29
CA LYS A 63 47.83 6.26 33.47
C LYS A 63 48.12 5.97 31.98
N GLY A 64 47.94 6.87 30.98
CA GLY A 64 47.29 8.22 30.87
C GLY A 64 48.26 9.42 30.68
N CYS A 65 47.99 10.50 29.91
CA CYS A 65 46.86 10.89 29.01
C CYS A 65 47.13 12.24 28.24
N ASN A 66 46.61 12.48 27.01
CA ASN A 66 46.45 13.82 26.35
C ASN A 66 45.42 13.76 25.18
N LYS A 67 44.33 14.55 25.16
CA LYS A 67 44.11 15.95 24.64
C LYS A 67 44.06 16.06 23.10
N GLY A 68 43.10 16.75 22.45
CA GLY A 68 41.84 17.44 22.86
C GLY A 68 40.72 17.19 21.84
N CYS A 69 39.60 17.91 21.73
CA CYS A 69 39.12 19.15 22.37
C CYS A 69 37.60 19.04 22.71
N SER A 70 36.97 20.07 23.28
CA SER A 70 35.72 19.96 24.07
C SER A 70 34.43 20.54 23.44
N SER A 71 33.30 19.89 23.76
CA SER A 71 32.03 20.58 24.06
C SER A 71 31.35 19.87 25.25
N GLN A 72 30.87 20.63 26.25
CA GLN A 72 30.49 20.09 27.57
C GLN A 72 28.97 20.10 27.80
N LYS A 73 28.40 18.93 28.18
CA LYS A 73 27.47 18.70 29.30
C LYS A 73 26.71 17.36 29.16
N PRO A 74 27.19 16.29 29.81
CA PRO A 74 26.32 15.19 30.25
C PRO A 74 26.45 14.84 31.74
N ASP A 75 27.39 15.46 32.46
CA ASP A 75 27.84 14.96 33.78
C ASP A 75 26.89 15.33 34.93
N GLY A 76 26.23 16.49 34.85
CA GLY A 76 25.33 16.97 35.92
C GLY A 76 24.18 16.03 36.26
N LEU A 77 23.53 15.43 35.24
CA LEU A 77 22.44 14.47 35.45
C LEU A 77 22.93 13.18 36.11
N LYS A 78 24.15 12.73 35.79
CA LYS A 78 24.76 11.54 36.41
C LYS A 78 25.24 11.82 37.84
N ALA A 79 25.74 13.01 38.13
CA ALA A 79 26.06 13.46 39.48
C ALA A 79 24.79 13.50 40.34
N ALA A 80 23.74 14.21 39.88
CA ALA A 80 22.46 14.29 40.59
C ALA A 80 21.82 12.93 40.85
N LEU A 81 21.83 12.01 39.87
CA LEU A 81 21.34 10.63 40.06
C LEU A 81 22.22 9.80 41.01
N SER A 82 23.54 10.05 41.04
CA SER A 82 24.46 9.40 41.98
C SER A 82 24.20 9.86 43.41
N ASP A 83 24.12 11.17 43.64
CA ASP A 83 23.93 11.75 44.97
C ASP A 83 22.52 11.48 45.50
N MET A 84 21.48 11.63 44.68
CA MET A 84 20.10 11.26 45.06
C MET A 84 19.98 9.78 45.44
N LYS A 85 20.66 8.87 44.71
CA LYS A 85 20.72 7.45 45.06
C LYS A 85 21.47 7.20 46.37
N LYS A 86 22.51 7.98 46.65
CA LYS A 86 23.31 7.92 47.88
C LYS A 86 22.53 8.43 49.10
N THR A 87 21.79 9.53 48.98
CA THR A 87 20.91 10.04 50.05
C THR A 87 19.82 9.04 50.38
N ILE A 88 19.16 8.45 49.37
CA ILE A 88 18.17 7.37 49.58
C ILE A 88 18.80 6.15 50.26
N GLN A 89 20.04 5.79 49.89
CA GLN A 89 20.74 4.64 50.45
C GLN A 89 21.20 4.88 51.91
N ASN A 90 21.55 6.12 52.28
CA ASN A 90 21.84 6.48 53.67
C ASN A 90 20.55 6.47 54.52
N ALA A 91 19.46 7.07 54.03
CA ALA A 91 18.16 7.10 54.71
C ALA A 91 17.49 5.72 54.86
N LEU A 92 18.04 4.67 54.25
CA LEU A 92 17.66 3.27 54.43
C LEU A 92 18.56 2.50 55.43
N CYS A 93 19.58 3.16 56.01
CA CYS A 93 20.54 2.53 56.94
C CYS A 93 20.53 3.12 58.36
N ASP A 94 20.07 4.36 58.54
CA ASP A 94 20.06 5.03 59.85
C ASP A 94 18.72 4.84 60.58
N GLU A 95 18.60 3.80 61.43
CA GLU A 95 17.39 3.56 62.26
C GLU A 95 17.20 4.55 63.44
N ALA A 96 18.03 5.59 63.56
CA ALA A 96 17.98 6.55 64.66
C ALA A 96 18.41 7.98 64.26
N GLY A 97 17.57 8.71 63.54
CA GLY A 97 17.82 10.13 63.21
C GLY A 97 16.59 10.89 62.69
N ASP A 98 16.34 12.07 63.28
CA ASP A 98 15.31 13.08 62.96
C ASP A 98 14.50 12.90 61.65
N ALA A 99 13.31 12.31 61.79
CA ALA A 99 12.37 12.12 60.67
C ALA A 99 11.80 13.43 60.09
N GLY A 100 11.90 14.56 60.82
CA GLY A 100 11.42 15.86 60.35
C GLY A 100 12.27 16.41 59.20
N ASN A 101 13.59 16.26 59.28
CA ASN A 101 14.53 16.77 58.29
C ASN A 101 14.45 15.98 56.97
N TYR A 102 14.42 14.64 57.05
CA TYR A 102 14.26 13.77 55.88
C TYR A 102 12.93 14.00 55.13
N ALA A 103 11.84 14.29 55.85
CA ALA A 103 10.56 14.62 55.23
C ALA A 103 10.62 15.93 54.42
N ALA A 104 11.42 16.91 54.86
CA ALA A 104 11.65 18.16 54.13
C ALA A 104 12.51 17.95 52.86
N GLU A 105 13.60 17.18 52.95
CA GLU A 105 14.42 16.84 51.78
C GLU A 105 13.63 16.05 50.73
N ILE A 106 12.86 15.03 51.13
CA ILE A 106 12.02 14.24 50.22
C ILE A 106 10.97 15.14 49.52
N LYS A 107 10.45 16.17 50.21
CA LYS A 107 9.52 17.14 49.62
C LYS A 107 10.22 18.05 48.59
N ASN A 108 11.43 18.53 48.88
CA ASN A 108 12.23 19.32 47.94
C ASN A 108 12.62 18.49 46.70
N LEU A 109 13.10 17.26 46.87
CA LEU A 109 13.44 16.36 45.76
C LEU A 109 12.22 16.03 44.89
N ARG A 110 11.02 15.87 45.47
CA ARG A 110 9.77 15.72 44.70
C ARG A 110 9.45 16.96 43.86
N ASN A 111 9.56 18.15 44.45
CA ASN A 111 9.35 19.42 43.73
C ASN A 111 10.34 19.58 42.57
N GLU A 112 11.62 19.29 42.79
CA GLU A 112 12.69 19.38 41.79
C GLU A 112 12.48 18.37 40.65
N VAL A 113 12.07 17.14 40.96
CA VAL A 113 11.67 16.14 39.95
C VAL A 113 10.42 16.58 39.17
N GLU A 114 9.48 17.31 39.78
CA GLU A 114 8.32 17.87 39.08
C GLU A 114 8.69 19.04 38.15
N ILE A 115 9.63 19.90 38.58
CA ILE A 115 10.21 20.95 37.74
C ILE A 115 10.95 20.32 36.54
N MET A 116 11.85 19.37 36.78
CA MET A 116 12.55 18.64 35.69
C MET A 116 11.58 17.92 34.74
N LYS A 117 10.43 17.42 35.22
CA LYS A 117 9.39 16.86 34.33
C LYS A 117 8.74 17.92 33.44
N LYS A 118 8.44 19.11 33.97
CA LYS A 118 7.89 20.24 33.22
C LYS A 118 8.89 20.79 32.20
N GLU A 119 10.18 20.89 32.56
CA GLU A 119 11.26 21.24 31.64
C GLU A 119 11.43 20.21 30.52
N ASN A 120 11.44 18.91 30.84
CA ASN A 120 11.51 17.85 29.82
C ASN A 120 10.29 17.83 28.89
N ALA A 121 9.09 18.19 29.38
CA ALA A 121 7.91 18.35 28.53
C ALA A 121 8.06 19.56 27.59
N SER A 122 8.57 20.69 28.08
CA SER A 122 8.86 21.89 27.29
C SER A 122 9.92 21.61 26.21
N LEU A 123 11.02 20.93 26.57
CA LEU A 123 12.08 20.53 25.65
C LEU A 123 11.61 19.54 24.57
N ARG A 124 10.66 18.65 24.89
CA ARG A 124 10.02 17.79 23.87
C ARG A 124 9.19 18.61 22.89
N LYS A 125 8.37 19.54 23.40
CA LYS A 125 7.54 20.43 22.55
C LYS A 125 8.41 21.27 21.61
N SER A 126 9.48 21.90 22.11
CA SER A 126 10.38 22.68 21.26
C SER A 126 11.17 21.80 20.28
N PHE A 127 11.50 20.55 20.64
CA PHE A 127 12.12 19.60 19.71
C PHE A 127 11.16 19.19 18.58
N ASP A 128 9.87 18.98 18.85
CA ASP A 128 8.87 18.69 17.82
C ASP A 128 8.57 19.93 16.94
N GLU A 129 8.56 21.15 17.49
CA GLU A 129 8.49 22.41 16.72
C GLU A 129 9.72 22.61 15.81
N ILE A 130 10.93 22.30 16.30
CA ILE A 130 12.17 22.30 15.50
C ILE A 130 12.13 21.24 14.40
N LYS A 131 11.59 20.05 14.69
CA LYS A 131 11.42 18.96 13.72
C LYS A 131 10.41 19.32 12.62
N GLU A 132 9.30 19.95 12.97
CA GLU A 132 8.29 20.39 12.00
C GLU A 132 8.82 21.55 11.12
N THR A 133 9.53 22.52 11.71
CA THR A 133 10.17 23.60 10.93
C THR A 133 11.30 23.08 10.05
N LEU A 134 12.12 22.12 10.51
CA LEU A 134 13.12 21.45 9.69
C LEU A 134 12.49 20.62 8.56
N GLN A 135 11.36 19.96 8.79
CA GLN A 135 10.57 19.32 7.71
C GLN A 135 10.07 20.33 6.69
N LYS A 136 9.56 21.50 7.12
CA LYS A 136 9.13 22.59 6.23
C LYS A 136 10.30 23.16 5.40
N VAL A 137 11.49 23.28 5.97
CA VAL A 137 12.71 23.74 5.26
C VAL A 137 13.21 22.68 4.29
N LEU A 138 13.29 21.40 4.70
CA LEU A 138 13.66 20.30 3.81
C LEU A 138 12.66 20.15 2.66
N ALA A 139 11.36 20.30 2.90
CA ALA A 139 10.35 20.30 1.85
C ALA A 139 10.59 21.44 0.84
N LYS A 140 10.88 22.68 1.29
CA LYS A 140 11.22 23.79 0.39
C LYS A 140 12.48 23.53 -0.43
N LEU A 141 13.55 23.01 0.18
CA LEU A 141 14.82 22.68 -0.49
C LEU A 141 14.68 21.47 -1.43
N ASN A 142 13.83 20.50 -1.10
CA ASN A 142 13.52 19.38 -1.97
C ASN A 142 12.64 19.79 -3.15
N ILE A 143 11.69 20.73 -2.95
CA ILE A 143 10.87 21.31 -4.03
C ILE A 143 11.74 22.08 -5.03
N THR A 144 12.73 22.87 -4.58
CA THR A 144 13.64 23.56 -5.51
C THR A 144 14.59 22.59 -6.23
N ARG A 145 14.99 21.48 -5.59
CA ARG A 145 15.73 20.38 -6.27
C ARG A 145 14.87 19.58 -7.25
N SER A 146 13.61 19.31 -6.93
CA SER A 146 12.66 18.58 -7.80
C SER A 146 12.02 19.46 -8.87
N ARG A 147 12.35 20.76 -8.90
CA ARG A 147 11.99 21.65 -10.00
C ARG A 147 12.92 21.53 -11.22
N TRP A 148 13.98 20.73 -11.11
CA TRP A 148 14.78 20.34 -12.28
C TRP A 148 14.03 19.27 -13.10
N PRO A 149 13.95 19.38 -14.44
CA PRO A 149 13.16 18.45 -15.24
C PRO A 149 13.73 17.02 -15.19
N PHE A 150 13.03 16.13 -14.50
CA PHE A 150 13.46 14.75 -14.26
C PHE A 150 13.60 13.93 -15.57
N TYR A 151 12.85 14.34 -16.58
CA TYR A 151 12.74 13.74 -17.91
C TYR A 151 14.02 13.88 -18.78
N CYS A 152 14.88 14.86 -18.51
CA CYS A 152 16.00 15.24 -19.39
C CYS A 152 17.29 14.41 -19.23
N CYS A 153 17.19 13.22 -18.62
CA CYS A 153 18.32 12.31 -18.35
C CYS A 153 18.64 11.35 -19.51
N GLY A 154 17.76 11.21 -20.49
CA GLY A 154 17.96 10.37 -21.68
C GLY A 154 18.16 11.20 -22.95
N SER A 155 19.01 10.73 -23.86
CA SER A 155 19.23 11.35 -25.19
C SER A 155 18.19 10.93 -26.23
N ARG A 156 17.37 9.91 -25.92
CA ARG A 156 16.29 9.40 -26.79
C ARG A 156 15.05 9.14 -25.93
N ILE A 157 14.01 9.94 -26.14
CA ILE A 157 12.78 9.97 -25.36
C ILE A 157 11.61 9.53 -26.26
N LEU A 158 10.84 8.55 -25.82
CA LEU A 158 9.51 8.26 -26.36
C LEU A 158 8.46 8.88 -25.43
N ILE A 159 7.50 9.61 -25.97
CA ILE A 159 6.31 10.08 -25.24
C ILE A 159 5.13 9.34 -25.82
N VAL A 160 4.41 8.56 -25.00
CA VAL A 160 3.27 7.73 -25.44
C VAL A 160 1.96 8.36 -24.97
N GLY A 161 0.95 8.38 -25.83
CA GLY A 161 -0.41 8.80 -25.49
C GLY A 161 -0.54 10.28 -25.08
N ASP A 162 0.24 11.19 -25.67
CA ASP A 162 0.16 12.62 -25.39
C ASP A 162 -1.07 13.25 -26.08
N GLY A 163 -2.24 13.12 -25.44
CA GLY A 163 -3.56 13.25 -26.07
C GLY A 163 -3.78 14.42 -27.04
N ASN A 164 -3.19 15.61 -26.80
CA ASN A 164 -3.25 16.73 -27.75
C ASN A 164 -1.87 17.31 -28.13
N LEU A 165 -0.79 16.54 -27.94
CA LEU A 165 0.61 16.91 -28.18
C LEU A 165 1.15 18.11 -27.38
N SER A 166 0.37 18.68 -26.46
CA SER A 166 0.79 19.89 -25.71
C SER A 166 1.89 19.62 -24.69
N PHE A 167 2.03 18.39 -24.16
CA PHE A 167 3.16 18.05 -23.29
C PHE A 167 4.46 17.96 -24.09
N SER A 168 4.41 17.32 -25.26
CA SER A 168 5.55 17.19 -26.18
C SER A 168 6.02 18.55 -26.68
N PHE A 169 5.10 19.45 -27.00
CA PHE A 169 5.41 20.84 -27.34
C PHE A 169 6.06 21.60 -26.18
N GLY A 170 5.48 21.54 -24.96
CA GLY A 170 6.04 22.17 -23.77
C GLY A 170 7.45 21.65 -23.41
N LEU A 171 7.67 20.33 -23.52
CA LEU A 171 8.99 19.73 -23.31
C LEU A 171 9.99 20.14 -24.41
N ALA A 172 9.56 20.23 -25.67
CA ALA A 172 10.40 20.66 -26.78
C ALA A 172 10.79 22.15 -26.67
N GLN A 173 9.86 23.03 -26.26
CA GLN A 173 10.16 24.42 -25.88
C GLN A 173 11.21 24.47 -24.75
N LEU A 174 11.00 23.69 -23.69
CA LEU A 174 11.89 23.65 -22.52
C LEU A 174 13.32 23.18 -22.87
N LEU A 175 13.45 22.11 -23.67
CA LEU A 175 14.76 21.62 -24.14
C LEU A 175 15.45 22.63 -25.08
N LYS A 176 14.69 23.29 -25.96
CA LYS A 176 15.20 24.33 -26.86
C LYS A 176 15.70 25.56 -26.08
N MET A 177 14.97 25.99 -25.05
CA MET A 177 15.42 27.05 -24.12
C MET A 177 16.68 26.64 -23.34
N GLN A 178 16.83 25.36 -23.01
CA GLN A 178 18.03 24.80 -22.35
C GLN A 178 19.17 24.45 -23.32
N GLN A 179 19.00 24.71 -24.63
CA GLN A 179 19.95 24.35 -25.69
C GLN A 179 20.29 22.83 -25.77
N ARG A 180 19.44 21.96 -25.20
CA ARG A 180 19.57 20.49 -25.19
C ARG A 180 19.09 19.86 -26.50
N LEU A 181 19.68 20.29 -27.61
CA LEU A 181 19.36 19.82 -28.97
C LEU A 181 19.96 18.44 -29.29
N ASP A 182 20.71 17.85 -28.35
CA ASP A 182 21.21 16.47 -28.38
C ASP A 182 20.13 15.42 -28.10
N VAL A 183 18.99 15.83 -27.52
CA VAL A 183 17.90 14.95 -27.11
C VAL A 183 16.91 14.79 -28.27
N LYS A 184 16.73 13.55 -28.75
CA LYS A 184 15.64 13.21 -29.66
C LYS A 184 14.36 12.89 -28.90
N ILE A 185 13.24 13.44 -29.34
CA ILE A 185 11.88 13.09 -28.88
C ILE A 185 11.13 12.42 -30.02
N CYS A 186 10.56 11.25 -29.77
CA CYS A 186 9.48 10.70 -30.57
C CYS A 186 8.19 10.88 -29.75
N ALA A 187 7.39 11.89 -30.11
CA ALA A 187 6.09 12.17 -29.53
C ALA A 187 5.03 11.28 -30.19
N SER A 188 4.07 10.74 -29.44
CA SER A 188 3.08 9.85 -30.02
C SER A 188 1.71 9.85 -29.34
N VAL A 189 0.69 9.54 -30.15
CA VAL A 189 -0.72 9.45 -29.77
C VAL A 189 -1.29 8.07 -30.11
N LEU A 190 -2.38 7.69 -29.45
CA LEU A 190 -3.03 6.38 -29.63
C LEU A 190 -3.87 6.33 -30.90
N GLU A 191 -4.46 7.46 -31.27
CA GLU A 191 -5.30 7.66 -32.44
C GLU A 191 -4.48 7.67 -33.74
N ASP A 192 -5.12 7.29 -34.87
CA ASP A 192 -4.62 7.64 -36.20
C ASP A 192 -4.73 9.16 -36.45
N GLU A 193 -4.04 9.67 -37.48
CA GLU A 193 -4.00 11.10 -37.81
C GLU A 193 -5.40 11.72 -38.04
N SER A 194 -6.32 10.98 -38.68
CA SER A 194 -7.67 11.50 -38.97
C SER A 194 -8.56 11.53 -37.72
N THR A 195 -8.52 10.48 -36.90
CA THR A 195 -9.22 10.44 -35.61
C THR A 195 -8.64 11.45 -34.63
N PHE A 196 -7.32 11.66 -34.62
CA PHE A 196 -6.66 12.64 -33.76
C PHE A 196 -7.19 14.06 -33.99
N PHE A 197 -7.19 14.57 -35.22
CA PHE A 197 -7.67 15.93 -35.49
C PHE A 197 -9.18 16.09 -35.23
N SER A 198 -9.97 15.03 -35.42
CA SER A 198 -11.41 15.05 -35.09
C SER A 198 -11.66 15.04 -33.58
N ARG A 199 -10.86 14.29 -32.81
CA ARG A 199 -11.02 14.09 -31.36
C ARG A 199 -10.38 15.20 -30.52
N TYR A 200 -9.29 15.78 -31.02
CA TYR A 200 -8.49 16.82 -30.36
C TYR A 200 -8.23 18.02 -31.29
N PRO A 201 -9.25 18.86 -31.61
CA PRO A 201 -9.05 20.06 -32.40
C PRO A 201 -7.96 21.00 -31.87
N SER A 202 -7.78 21.11 -30.54
CA SER A 202 -6.68 21.86 -29.94
C SER A 202 -5.29 21.32 -30.30
N GLY A 203 -5.18 20.01 -30.57
CA GLY A 203 -3.94 19.33 -30.96
C GLY A 203 -3.42 19.72 -32.34
N HIS A 204 -4.27 20.28 -33.21
CA HIS A 204 -3.85 20.70 -34.55
C HIS A 204 -2.79 21.82 -34.51
N TYR A 205 -2.92 22.76 -33.56
CA TYR A 205 -1.92 23.81 -33.34
C TYR A 205 -0.57 23.21 -32.91
N PHE A 206 -0.58 22.36 -31.88
CA PHE A 206 0.64 21.75 -31.34
C PHE A 206 1.35 20.85 -32.36
N TYR A 207 0.59 20.08 -33.15
CA TYR A 207 1.11 19.29 -34.28
C TYR A 207 1.83 20.18 -35.30
N GLN A 208 1.17 21.24 -35.79
CA GLN A 208 1.77 22.17 -36.73
C GLN A 208 3.06 22.79 -36.17
N GLN A 209 3.07 23.22 -34.90
CA GLN A 209 4.26 23.80 -34.29
C GLN A 209 5.43 22.80 -34.18
N LEU A 210 5.16 21.54 -33.80
CA LEU A 210 6.18 20.49 -33.73
C LEU A 210 6.76 20.16 -35.11
N VAL A 211 5.92 20.02 -36.14
CA VAL A 211 6.32 19.62 -37.50
C VAL A 211 6.89 20.81 -38.32
N SER A 212 6.68 22.07 -37.91
CA SER A 212 7.12 23.30 -38.59
C SER A 212 8.63 23.45 -38.85
N GLY A 213 9.47 22.50 -38.43
CA GLY A 213 10.93 22.62 -38.42
C GLY A 213 11.47 23.45 -37.26
N ALA A 214 10.61 24.06 -36.43
CA ALA A 214 11.04 24.78 -35.22
C ALA A 214 11.70 23.86 -34.16
N PHE A 215 11.44 22.55 -34.22
CA PHE A 215 11.97 21.55 -33.30
C PHE A 215 12.50 20.32 -34.08
N PRO A 216 13.64 20.44 -34.80
CA PRO A 216 14.15 19.40 -35.71
C PRO A 216 14.66 18.12 -35.00
N PHE A 217 14.53 18.07 -33.68
CA PHE A 217 14.83 16.93 -32.82
C PHE A 217 13.56 16.22 -32.31
N VAL A 218 12.37 16.67 -32.74
CA VAL A 218 11.07 16.05 -32.44
C VAL A 218 10.50 15.39 -33.69
N GLU A 219 10.04 14.15 -33.52
CA GLU A 219 9.27 13.36 -34.49
C GLU A 219 7.89 13.10 -33.89
N VAL A 220 6.82 13.11 -34.69
CA VAL A 220 5.44 12.84 -34.23
C VAL A 220 4.94 11.56 -34.90
N MET A 221 4.36 10.66 -34.11
CA MET A 221 3.85 9.35 -34.55
C MET A 221 2.38 9.16 -34.12
N PHE A 222 1.58 8.58 -35.02
CA PHE A 222 0.19 8.21 -34.79
C PHE A 222 0.05 6.70 -34.56
N SER A 223 -1.09 6.25 -34.03
CA SER A 223 -1.42 4.83 -33.81
C SER A 223 -0.47 4.06 -32.88
N VAL A 224 0.04 4.69 -31.81
CA VAL A 224 0.98 4.08 -30.86
C VAL A 224 0.29 3.73 -29.53
N ASP A 225 0.04 2.44 -29.31
CA ASP A 225 -0.43 1.94 -28.00
C ASP A 225 0.74 1.59 -27.07
N ALA A 226 0.71 2.14 -25.85
CA ALA A 226 1.61 1.77 -24.75
C ALA A 226 1.57 0.27 -24.43
N CYS A 227 0.43 -0.40 -24.64
CA CYS A 227 0.21 -1.82 -24.36
C CYS A 227 0.86 -2.76 -25.39
N GLU A 228 1.18 -2.27 -26.60
CA GLU A 228 1.62 -3.10 -27.73
C GLU A 228 2.80 -2.45 -28.49
N LEU A 229 3.78 -1.92 -27.76
CA LEU A 229 4.91 -1.19 -28.34
C LEU A 229 5.74 -2.09 -29.27
N PRO A 230 6.12 -1.61 -30.48
CA PRO A 230 6.79 -2.43 -31.48
C PRO A 230 8.12 -3.04 -31.02
N LEU A 231 8.29 -4.33 -31.30
CA LEU A 231 9.43 -5.13 -30.82
C LEU A 231 10.78 -4.68 -31.43
N ASN A 232 10.74 -4.05 -32.60
CA ASN A 232 11.87 -3.41 -33.28
C ASN A 232 12.29 -2.06 -32.65
N TRP A 233 11.55 -1.54 -31.65
CA TRP A 233 11.97 -0.38 -30.86
C TRP A 233 12.85 -0.75 -29.65
N LYS A 234 13.26 -2.03 -29.54
CA LYS A 234 14.14 -2.47 -28.46
C LYS A 234 15.46 -1.69 -28.46
N SER A 235 15.87 -1.20 -27.30
CA SER A 235 17.06 -0.36 -27.07
C SER A 235 17.04 1.02 -27.78
N CYS A 236 16.00 1.34 -28.57
CA CYS A 236 15.87 2.62 -29.27
C CYS A 236 15.67 3.79 -28.31
N PHE A 237 15.04 3.58 -27.16
CA PHE A 237 14.73 4.65 -26.21
C PHE A 237 15.49 4.49 -24.88
N THR A 238 16.05 5.61 -24.39
CA THR A 238 16.67 5.72 -23.07
C THR A 238 15.66 6.16 -22.00
N SER A 239 14.59 6.82 -22.42
CA SER A 239 13.49 7.26 -21.57
C SER A 239 12.17 7.04 -22.30
N ILE A 240 11.16 6.58 -21.57
CA ILE A 240 9.77 6.48 -22.05
C ILE A 240 8.91 7.27 -21.06
N ILE A 241 7.99 8.10 -21.54
CA ILE A 241 7.12 8.96 -20.73
C ILE A 241 5.67 8.62 -21.06
N TRP A 242 4.87 8.37 -20.03
CA TRP A 242 3.42 8.20 -20.15
C TRP A 242 2.73 9.02 -19.05
N ASN A 243 2.01 10.07 -19.47
CA ASN A 243 1.36 10.99 -18.55
C ASN A 243 -0.15 10.75 -18.51
N PHE A 244 -0.70 10.60 -17.31
CA PHE A 244 -2.13 10.45 -17.04
C PHE A 244 -2.83 9.33 -17.86
N PRO A 245 -2.29 8.09 -17.85
CA PRO A 245 -2.88 6.96 -18.56
C PRO A 245 -4.35 6.75 -18.16
N HIS A 246 -5.21 6.40 -19.12
CA HIS A 246 -6.62 6.11 -18.86
C HIS A 246 -7.17 4.96 -19.72
N PRO A 247 -8.05 4.08 -19.18
CA PRO A 247 -8.67 2.98 -19.94
C PRO A 247 -9.90 3.43 -20.75
N GLY A 248 -10.20 4.74 -20.81
CA GLY A 248 -11.42 5.30 -21.38
C GLY A 248 -12.68 5.10 -20.53
N GLY A 249 -13.73 5.88 -20.82
CA GLY A 249 -15.06 5.76 -20.20
C GLY A 249 -15.16 6.22 -18.73
N LYS A 250 -16.14 5.68 -17.98
CA LYS A 250 -16.20 5.79 -16.51
C LYS A 250 -14.97 5.06 -15.93
N SER A 251 -14.19 5.72 -15.08
CA SER A 251 -12.98 5.15 -14.47
C SER A 251 -13.30 3.88 -13.68
N ASN A 252 -12.52 2.81 -13.87
CA ASN A 252 -12.72 1.53 -13.20
C ASN A 252 -11.35 0.97 -12.74
N LEU A 253 -11.22 0.71 -11.43
CA LEU A 253 -9.94 0.36 -10.82
C LEU A 253 -9.30 -0.90 -11.44
N ARG A 254 -10.10 -1.93 -11.74
CA ARG A 254 -9.63 -3.17 -12.38
C ARG A 254 -9.14 -2.91 -13.80
N LYS A 255 -9.86 -2.11 -14.60
CA LYS A 255 -9.43 -1.72 -15.95
C LYS A 255 -8.12 -0.91 -15.91
N SER A 256 -8.00 0.04 -14.99
CA SER A 256 -6.79 0.86 -14.82
C SER A 256 -5.56 0.06 -14.39
N ARG A 257 -5.72 -0.90 -13.45
CA ARG A 257 -4.64 -1.82 -13.07
C ARG A 257 -4.20 -2.71 -14.24
N GLN A 258 -5.15 -3.22 -15.03
CA GLN A 258 -4.84 -4.02 -16.23
C GLN A 258 -4.12 -3.21 -17.31
N LEU A 259 -4.54 -1.95 -17.54
CA LEU A 259 -3.88 -1.02 -18.46
C LEU A 259 -2.41 -0.80 -18.09
N LEU A 260 -2.12 -0.50 -16.81
CA LEU A 260 -0.74 -0.40 -16.32
C LEU A 260 0.05 -1.70 -16.55
N LYS A 261 -0.55 -2.85 -16.20
CA LYS A 261 0.09 -4.16 -16.31
C LYS A 261 0.46 -4.52 -17.76
N ASN A 262 -0.43 -4.23 -18.71
CA ASN A 262 -0.17 -4.44 -20.13
C ASN A 262 0.96 -3.52 -20.63
N ALA A 263 0.88 -2.22 -20.32
CA ALA A 263 1.90 -1.25 -20.73
C ALA A 263 3.27 -1.51 -20.08
N LEU A 264 3.32 -1.96 -18.82
CA LEU A 264 4.58 -2.36 -18.18
C LEU A 264 5.16 -3.62 -18.84
N LYS A 265 4.37 -4.67 -19.09
CA LYS A 265 4.80 -5.86 -19.86
C LYS A 265 5.33 -5.48 -21.26
N SER A 266 4.68 -4.53 -21.93
CA SER A 266 5.08 -3.96 -23.22
C SER A 266 6.43 -3.23 -23.14
N VAL A 267 6.54 -2.24 -22.26
CA VAL A 267 7.77 -1.45 -22.02
C VAL A 267 8.94 -2.35 -21.61
N TYR A 268 8.72 -3.40 -20.81
CA TYR A 268 9.76 -4.36 -20.40
C TYR A 268 10.43 -5.06 -21.59
N ARG A 269 9.73 -5.24 -22.72
CA ARG A 269 10.25 -5.91 -23.92
C ARG A 269 11.22 -5.01 -24.70
N ILE A 270 11.00 -3.69 -24.71
CA ILE A 270 11.78 -2.73 -25.49
C ILE A 270 12.82 -1.93 -24.68
N LEU A 271 12.57 -1.70 -23.40
CA LEU A 271 13.45 -0.91 -22.54
C LEU A 271 14.50 -1.82 -21.90
N ASP A 272 15.77 -1.41 -21.97
CA ASP A 272 16.88 -2.06 -21.25
C ASP A 272 17.26 -1.20 -20.01
N ASP A 273 18.46 -0.61 -19.93
CA ASP A 273 18.93 0.17 -18.75
C ASP A 273 18.26 1.57 -18.55
N GLY A 274 17.26 1.89 -19.38
CA GLY A 274 16.56 3.17 -19.40
C GLY A 274 15.60 3.40 -18.24
N VAL A 275 14.77 4.44 -18.35
CA VAL A 275 13.76 4.79 -17.33
C VAL A 275 12.38 4.95 -17.98
N PHE A 276 11.38 4.31 -17.37
CA PHE A 276 9.97 4.55 -17.69
C PHE A 276 9.37 5.51 -16.66
N PHE A 277 8.86 6.64 -17.15
CA PHE A 277 8.22 7.67 -16.35
C PHE A 277 6.70 7.54 -16.49
N VAL A 278 6.01 7.32 -15.36
CA VAL A 278 4.54 7.25 -15.34
C VAL A 278 4.02 8.33 -14.40
N THR A 279 3.29 9.30 -14.94
CA THR A 279 2.61 10.33 -14.14
C THR A 279 1.17 9.92 -13.87
N LEU A 280 0.81 9.81 -12.59
CA LEU A 280 -0.52 9.46 -12.12
C LEU A 280 -1.13 10.64 -11.34
N ALA A 281 -2.45 10.77 -11.36
CA ALA A 281 -3.16 11.77 -10.55
C ALA A 281 -3.11 11.44 -9.05
N LYS A 282 -3.51 12.40 -8.22
CA LYS A 282 -3.59 12.29 -6.76
C LYS A 282 -4.24 10.96 -6.32
N GLY A 283 -3.59 10.24 -5.41
CA GLY A 283 -4.06 8.97 -4.85
C GLY A 283 -3.96 7.74 -5.78
N GLN A 284 -3.96 7.92 -7.11
CA GLN A 284 -3.94 6.79 -8.06
C GLN A 284 -2.72 5.87 -7.88
N SER A 285 -1.54 6.42 -7.58
CA SER A 285 -0.30 5.63 -7.39
C SER A 285 -0.37 4.65 -6.21
N GLY A 286 -1.19 4.93 -5.20
CA GLY A 286 -1.19 4.26 -3.91
C GLY A 286 -0.13 4.77 -2.92
N LEU A 287 0.74 5.70 -3.35
CA LEU A 287 1.75 6.31 -2.50
C LEU A 287 1.21 7.59 -1.83
N PRO A 288 1.49 7.84 -0.54
CA PRO A 288 1.09 9.08 0.12
C PRO A 288 1.77 10.31 -0.53
N TYR A 289 0.98 11.27 -1.01
CA TYR A 289 1.54 12.47 -1.66
C TYR A 289 2.43 13.31 -0.70
N SER A 290 2.17 13.27 0.60
CA SER A 290 3.01 13.87 1.64
C SER A 290 4.43 13.27 1.66
N VAL A 291 4.56 11.94 1.51
CA VAL A 291 5.84 11.21 1.41
C VAL A 291 6.60 11.63 0.15
N VAL A 292 5.90 11.66 -1.00
CA VAL A 292 6.44 12.08 -2.30
C VAL A 292 6.94 13.52 -2.26
N ARG A 293 6.12 14.46 -1.79
CA ARG A 293 6.45 15.89 -1.67
C ARG A 293 7.58 16.17 -0.68
N ALA A 294 7.67 15.40 0.40
CA ALA A 294 8.80 15.48 1.33
C ALA A 294 10.08 14.82 0.79
N ARG A 295 9.97 13.91 -0.19
CA ARG A 295 11.01 12.96 -0.64
C ARG A 295 11.60 12.12 0.49
N ASN A 296 10.78 11.75 1.48
CA ASN A 296 11.18 10.91 2.62
C ASN A 296 10.54 9.50 2.50
N PHE A 297 11.15 8.63 1.71
CA PHE A 297 10.64 7.29 1.40
C PHE A 297 10.95 6.23 2.48
N ILE A 298 11.34 6.64 3.69
CA ILE A 298 11.74 5.75 4.78
C ILE A 298 10.77 5.88 5.95
N ALA A 299 10.06 4.79 6.25
CA ALA A 299 9.17 4.66 7.40
C ALA A 299 9.81 3.74 8.45
N TYR A 300 9.71 4.11 9.73
CA TYR A 300 10.30 3.37 10.85
C TYR A 300 9.19 2.62 11.59
N ASN A 301 9.34 1.30 11.75
CA ASN A 301 8.46 0.34 12.43
C ASN A 301 7.00 0.23 11.94
N ASN A 302 6.46 1.28 11.32
CA ASN A 302 5.13 1.30 10.69
C ASN A 302 5.22 0.88 9.23
N ALA A 303 4.35 -0.03 8.80
CA ALA A 303 4.25 -0.44 7.40
C ALA A 303 3.70 0.72 6.52
N PRO A 304 4.14 0.87 5.27
CA PRO A 304 3.63 1.88 4.34
C PRO A 304 2.12 1.80 4.17
N ASN A 305 1.45 2.95 4.17
CA ASN A 305 0.00 3.02 3.95
C ASN A 305 -0.33 3.00 2.45
N HIS A 306 0.02 1.88 1.79
CA HIS A 306 -0.30 1.64 0.39
C HIS A 306 -1.82 1.46 0.23
N LEU A 307 -2.49 2.50 -0.27
CA LEU A 307 -3.95 2.54 -0.36
C LEU A 307 -4.49 1.38 -1.22
N MET A 308 -5.36 0.55 -0.65
CA MET A 308 -5.90 -0.63 -1.34
C MET A 308 -6.83 -0.24 -2.50
N ASP A 309 -7.54 0.89 -2.41
CA ASP A 309 -8.41 1.43 -3.46
C ASP A 309 -7.67 2.29 -4.50
N SER A 310 -6.35 2.08 -4.64
CA SER A 310 -5.50 2.74 -5.63
C SER A 310 -5.12 1.81 -6.79
N TRP A 311 -4.32 2.31 -7.73
CA TRP A 311 -3.77 1.51 -8.82
C TRP A 311 -2.55 0.70 -8.34
N GLN A 312 -2.12 0.88 -7.07
CA GLN A 312 -1.08 0.11 -6.38
C GLN A 312 0.22 -0.04 -7.21
N MET A 313 0.68 1.07 -7.79
CA MET A 313 1.76 1.06 -8.80
C MET A 313 3.02 0.35 -8.30
N THR A 314 3.36 0.50 -7.02
CA THR A 314 4.51 -0.17 -6.38
C THR A 314 4.47 -1.71 -6.50
N TYR A 315 3.28 -2.32 -6.49
CA TYR A 315 3.09 -3.76 -6.62
C TYR A 315 3.02 -4.19 -8.10
N ILE A 316 2.28 -3.46 -8.95
CA ILE A 316 2.19 -3.78 -10.38
C ILE A 316 3.54 -3.60 -11.09
N ALA A 317 4.33 -2.60 -10.70
CA ALA A 317 5.71 -2.42 -11.15
C ALA A 317 6.56 -3.66 -10.84
N ALA A 318 6.53 -4.13 -9.59
CA ALA A 318 7.30 -5.29 -9.16
C ALA A 318 6.83 -6.60 -9.82
N GLU A 319 5.52 -6.77 -10.06
CA GLU A 319 4.99 -7.91 -10.83
C GLU A 319 5.43 -7.91 -12.30
N CYS A 320 5.80 -6.74 -12.83
CA CYS A 320 6.22 -6.56 -14.23
C CYS A 320 7.74 -6.39 -14.40
N GLY A 321 8.56 -6.69 -13.38
CA GLY A 321 10.03 -6.60 -13.47
C GLY A 321 10.60 -5.18 -13.35
N PHE A 322 9.90 -4.27 -12.67
CA PHE A 322 10.34 -2.88 -12.44
C PHE A 322 10.41 -2.52 -10.96
N LEU A 323 11.41 -1.71 -10.61
CA LEU A 323 11.47 -1.00 -9.32
C LEU A 323 11.27 0.50 -9.53
N ILE A 324 10.41 1.10 -8.70
CA ILE A 324 10.29 2.56 -8.60
C ILE A 324 11.57 3.09 -7.94
N THR A 325 12.43 3.76 -8.70
CA THR A 325 13.70 4.33 -8.20
C THR A 325 13.53 5.70 -7.57
N ASP A 326 12.53 6.47 -7.99
CA ASP A 326 12.18 7.77 -7.41
C ASP A 326 10.71 8.13 -7.64
N ALA A 327 10.18 9.06 -6.86
CA ALA A 327 8.85 9.63 -7.01
C ALA A 327 8.89 11.16 -6.77
N VAL A 328 8.28 11.94 -7.66
CA VAL A 328 8.24 13.41 -7.56
C VAL A 328 6.84 13.95 -7.83
N PRO A 329 6.46 15.11 -7.26
CA PRO A 329 5.26 15.82 -7.70
C PRO A 329 5.39 16.20 -9.19
N PHE A 330 4.29 16.09 -9.94
CA PHE A 330 4.22 16.61 -11.31
C PHE A 330 3.86 18.09 -11.27
N PHE A 331 4.79 18.92 -11.73
CA PHE A 331 4.65 20.37 -11.76
C PHE A 331 4.22 20.84 -13.16
N VAL A 332 2.93 21.18 -13.31
CA VAL A 332 2.36 21.69 -14.57
C VAL A 332 3.11 22.96 -15.03
N ASP A 333 3.54 23.79 -14.09
CA ASP A 333 4.28 25.04 -14.28
C ASP A 333 5.70 24.88 -14.85
N GLN A 334 6.21 23.65 -15.02
CA GLN A 334 7.49 23.39 -15.70
C GLN A 334 7.36 23.35 -17.23
N PHE A 335 6.16 23.19 -17.77
CA PHE A 335 5.90 22.97 -19.20
C PHE A 335 5.13 24.16 -19.78
N PRO A 336 5.77 25.04 -20.57
CA PRO A 336 5.07 26.10 -21.27
C PRO A 336 3.96 25.52 -22.15
N ASP A 337 2.84 26.24 -22.25
CA ASP A 337 1.67 25.93 -23.08
C ASP A 337 1.01 24.54 -22.88
N TYR A 338 1.47 23.73 -21.90
CA TYR A 338 0.92 22.41 -21.62
C TYR A 338 -0.52 22.50 -21.08
N CYS A 339 -1.43 21.81 -21.75
CA CYS A 339 -2.85 21.81 -21.45
C CYS A 339 -3.37 20.36 -21.45
N GLY A 340 -3.31 19.71 -20.29
CA GLY A 340 -3.71 18.31 -20.12
C GLY A 340 -5.17 18.05 -20.49
N ARG A 341 -5.38 17.43 -21.66
CA ARG A 341 -6.69 17.03 -22.22
C ARG A 341 -6.77 15.52 -22.40
N GLY A 342 -7.96 15.02 -22.72
CA GLY A 342 -8.27 13.57 -22.74
C GLY A 342 -9.37 13.16 -21.77
N TYR A 343 -10.09 14.09 -21.12
CA TYR A 343 -11.19 13.71 -20.22
C TYR A 343 -12.26 12.92 -21.00
N LYS A 344 -12.46 11.65 -20.62
CA LYS A 344 -13.30 10.66 -21.33
C LYS A 344 -12.95 10.52 -22.84
N ASN A 345 -11.66 10.61 -23.19
CA ASN A 345 -11.15 10.55 -24.58
C ASN A 345 -11.68 11.71 -25.46
N THR A 346 -11.76 12.93 -24.91
CA THR A 346 -12.18 14.14 -25.64
C THR A 346 -11.21 15.29 -25.41
N ASP A 347 -11.25 16.32 -26.27
CA ASP A 347 -10.50 17.59 -26.15
C ASP A 347 -10.86 18.46 -24.93
N ARG A 348 -11.46 17.87 -23.88
CA ARG A 348 -11.75 18.50 -22.61
C ARG A 348 -10.59 18.29 -21.64
N MET A 349 -10.26 19.33 -20.89
CA MET A 349 -9.30 19.26 -19.79
C MET A 349 -9.83 18.34 -18.69
N PHE A 350 -8.95 17.53 -18.08
CA PHE A 350 -9.27 16.80 -16.86
C PHE A 350 -8.80 17.58 -15.63
N TYR A 351 -9.54 17.45 -14.52
CA TYR A 351 -9.15 18.09 -13.27
C TYR A 351 -7.98 17.36 -12.62
N ASN A 352 -7.05 18.12 -12.04
CA ASN A 352 -5.88 17.65 -11.31
C ASN A 352 -5.58 18.67 -10.20
N ASP A 353 -5.58 18.25 -8.94
CA ASP A 353 -5.31 19.06 -7.74
C ASP A 353 -3.93 19.77 -7.69
N CYS A 354 -3.11 19.67 -8.74
CA CYS A 354 -1.66 19.91 -8.68
C CYS A 354 -0.93 19.02 -7.66
N GLU A 355 -1.50 17.84 -7.36
CA GLU A 355 -0.94 16.80 -6.49
C GLU A 355 -0.72 15.46 -7.23
N ALA A 356 -0.64 15.53 -8.56
CA ALA A 356 -0.16 14.42 -9.38
C ALA A 356 1.30 14.05 -9.05
N THR A 357 1.66 12.80 -9.32
CA THR A 357 2.96 12.20 -8.99
C THR A 357 3.53 11.50 -10.20
N THR A 358 4.75 11.88 -10.60
CA THR A 358 5.57 11.16 -11.57
C THR A 358 6.42 10.13 -10.85
N LEU A 359 6.32 8.89 -11.29
CA LEU A 359 7.08 7.75 -10.79
C LEU A 359 8.16 7.39 -11.81
N SER A 360 9.37 7.15 -11.32
CA SER A 360 10.51 6.76 -12.15
C SER A 360 10.78 5.28 -11.97
N LEU A 361 10.54 4.48 -13.01
CA LEU A 361 10.66 3.03 -12.98
C LEU A 361 11.89 2.60 -13.77
N LYS A 362 12.76 1.82 -13.15
CA LYS A 362 13.82 1.07 -13.85
C LYS A 362 13.48 -0.40 -13.89
N LYS A 363 13.77 -1.01 -15.03
CA LYS A 363 13.79 -2.46 -15.21
C LYS A 363 14.80 -3.06 -14.24
N TYR A 364 14.46 -4.18 -13.60
CA TYR A 364 15.33 -4.87 -12.65
C TYR A 364 15.67 -6.26 -13.17
N SER A 365 16.92 -6.69 -12.97
CA SER A 365 17.33 -8.06 -13.26
C SER A 365 16.81 -8.98 -12.15
N CYS A 366 16.07 -10.03 -12.53
CA CYS A 366 15.49 -10.97 -11.57
C CYS A 366 16.60 -11.65 -10.74
N ILE A 367 16.61 -11.37 -9.43
CA ILE A 367 17.58 -11.96 -8.50
C ILE A 367 17.01 -13.30 -8.01
N THR A 368 17.57 -14.40 -8.51
CA THR A 368 17.14 -15.77 -8.19
C THR A 368 17.76 -16.35 -6.91
N ARG A 369 18.66 -15.62 -6.25
CA ARG A 369 19.44 -16.09 -5.08
C ARG A 369 19.43 -15.07 -3.94
N LEU A 370 19.14 -15.55 -2.73
CA LEU A 370 19.14 -14.73 -1.51
C LEU A 370 20.49 -14.06 -1.25
N GLU A 371 21.61 -14.74 -1.52
CA GLU A 371 22.95 -14.14 -1.40
C GLU A 371 23.13 -12.91 -2.29
N ASP A 372 22.70 -13.01 -3.55
CA ASP A 372 22.87 -11.95 -4.54
C ASP A 372 21.92 -10.77 -4.26
N PHE A 373 20.75 -11.05 -3.68
CA PHE A 373 19.89 -10.00 -3.11
C PHE A 373 20.62 -9.28 -1.98
N VAL A 374 21.16 -10.02 -1.01
CA VAL A 374 21.87 -9.48 0.16
C VAL A 374 23.14 -8.72 -0.26
N ARG A 375 23.84 -9.16 -1.31
CA ARG A 375 24.95 -8.41 -1.95
C ARG A 375 24.45 -7.10 -2.57
N SER A 376 23.35 -7.12 -3.31
CA SER A 376 22.75 -5.91 -3.92
C SER A 376 22.34 -4.87 -2.87
N GLU A 377 21.87 -5.32 -1.70
CA GLU A 377 21.48 -4.46 -0.58
C GLU A 377 22.66 -3.98 0.27
N GLN A 378 23.81 -4.66 0.29
CA GLN A 378 24.98 -4.18 1.04
C GLN A 378 25.54 -2.85 0.51
N LEU A 379 25.25 -2.50 -0.74
CA LEU A 379 25.49 -1.17 -1.33
C LEU A 379 24.59 -0.08 -0.70
N VAL A 380 23.40 -0.46 -0.20
CA VAL A 380 22.49 0.38 0.57
C VAL A 380 22.93 0.38 2.04
N LYS A 381 23.86 1.30 2.36
CA LYS A 381 24.60 1.41 3.63
C LYS A 381 23.85 0.92 4.89
N ARG A 382 24.44 -0.09 5.56
CA ARG A 382 24.23 -0.54 6.95
C ARG A 382 23.30 0.35 7.83
N LYS A 383 21.98 0.16 7.72
CA LYS A 383 20.90 0.40 8.71
C LYS A 383 19.53 0.38 8.00
N MET A 384 18.90 -0.80 7.90
CA MET A 384 17.51 -0.95 7.43
C MET A 384 16.66 -1.93 8.26
N LYS A 385 17.16 -2.43 9.40
CA LYS A 385 16.36 -3.25 10.32
C LYS A 385 15.27 -2.36 10.97
N GLY A 386 14.01 -2.80 10.92
CA GLY A 386 12.86 -2.00 11.36
C GLY A 386 12.45 -0.87 10.41
N MET A 387 12.97 -0.83 9.18
CA MET A 387 12.76 0.29 8.25
C MET A 387 12.11 -0.18 6.94
N PHE A 388 10.89 0.27 6.70
CA PHE A 388 10.19 0.08 5.44
C PHE A 388 10.60 1.15 4.43
N HIS A 389 10.52 0.81 3.14
CA HIS A 389 10.78 1.74 2.05
C HIS A 389 9.52 1.95 1.23
N GLU A 390 8.94 3.16 1.24
CA GLU A 390 7.65 3.50 0.62
C GLU A 390 7.60 3.17 -0.89
N LEU A 391 8.72 3.28 -1.61
CA LEU A 391 8.81 2.89 -3.03
C LEU A 391 9.04 1.37 -3.26
N ARG A 392 8.84 0.51 -2.25
CA ARG A 392 9.00 -0.96 -2.37
C ARG A 392 7.72 -1.66 -1.93
N PRO A 393 7.29 -2.73 -2.61
CA PRO A 393 6.20 -3.55 -2.12
C PRO A 393 6.62 -4.22 -0.82
N TYR A 394 5.69 -4.30 0.14
CA TYR A 394 5.87 -5.10 1.34
C TYR A 394 4.77 -6.14 1.45
N TYR A 395 5.12 -7.26 2.08
CA TYR A 395 4.24 -8.39 2.33
C TYR A 395 4.25 -8.73 3.81
N ARG A 396 3.09 -9.18 4.29
CA ARG A 396 2.91 -9.70 5.64
C ARG A 396 2.60 -11.18 5.55
N HIS A 397 3.28 -11.99 6.35
CA HIS A 397 3.06 -13.43 6.40
C HIS A 397 3.29 -13.93 7.83
N ASP A 398 2.43 -14.82 8.29
CA ASP A 398 2.50 -15.36 9.65
C ASP A 398 3.07 -16.78 9.58
N LEU A 399 4.20 -17.01 10.25
CA LEU A 399 4.83 -18.33 10.33
C LEU A 399 4.47 -18.99 11.65
N SER A 400 3.95 -20.22 11.58
CA SER A 400 3.81 -21.10 12.74
C SER A 400 5.09 -21.91 12.96
N ILE A 401 5.61 -21.93 14.17
CA ILE A 401 6.81 -22.71 14.54
C ILE A 401 6.49 -23.56 15.78
N VAL A 402 6.55 -24.87 15.59
CA VAL A 402 6.32 -25.89 16.63
C VAL A 402 7.66 -26.30 17.24
N TYR A 403 7.81 -26.12 18.54
CA TYR A 403 9.04 -26.40 19.28
C TYR A 403 8.98 -27.79 19.92
N LYS A 404 9.74 -28.75 19.38
CA LYS A 404 9.95 -30.09 19.97
C LYS A 404 10.99 -30.05 21.11
N LEU A 405 10.83 -29.11 22.03
CA LEU A 405 11.80 -28.75 23.07
C LEU A 405 11.09 -28.47 24.39
N ASP A 406 11.77 -28.68 25.52
CA ASP A 406 11.22 -28.34 26.83
C ASP A 406 10.93 -26.82 26.93
N PRO A 407 9.82 -26.41 27.57
CA PRO A 407 9.40 -25.00 27.60
C PRO A 407 10.45 -24.02 28.15
N ALA A 408 11.37 -24.49 29.00
CA ALA A 408 12.46 -23.70 29.57
C ALA A 408 13.53 -23.30 28.54
N ASP A 409 13.75 -24.11 27.50
CA ASP A 409 14.79 -23.88 26.48
C ASP A 409 14.28 -23.05 25.30
N ILE A 410 12.96 -22.94 25.11
CA ILE A 410 12.36 -22.34 23.90
C ILE A 410 12.83 -20.90 23.68
N ASP A 411 12.90 -20.07 24.73
CA ASP A 411 13.29 -18.66 24.60
C ASP A 411 14.78 -18.49 24.19
N ASN A 412 15.64 -19.48 24.49
CA ASN A 412 17.02 -19.52 24.00
C ASN A 412 17.09 -19.93 22.52
N TRP A 413 16.31 -20.94 22.12
CA TRP A 413 16.20 -21.36 20.72
C TRP A 413 15.47 -20.35 19.84
N GLU A 414 14.56 -19.54 20.39
CA GLU A 414 14.00 -18.34 19.75
C GLU A 414 15.09 -17.33 19.41
N ASP A 415 15.94 -16.93 20.37
CA ASP A 415 16.99 -15.95 20.13
C ASP A 415 18.01 -16.47 19.10
N VAL A 416 18.34 -17.77 19.11
CA VAL A 416 19.12 -18.43 18.05
C VAL A 416 18.41 -18.38 16.70
N PHE A 417 17.12 -18.75 16.62
CA PHE A 417 16.33 -18.69 15.39
C PHE A 417 16.24 -17.25 14.83
N MET A 418 15.99 -16.27 15.69
CA MET A 418 15.94 -14.86 15.31
C MET A 418 17.29 -14.38 14.77
N LYS A 419 18.41 -14.72 15.44
CA LYS A 419 19.77 -14.40 14.96
C LYS A 419 20.03 -15.03 13.58
N ILE A 420 19.65 -16.28 13.37
CA ILE A 420 19.75 -16.98 12.08
C ILE A 420 18.91 -16.26 11.01
N LEU A 421 17.63 -15.98 11.30
CA LEU A 421 16.71 -15.35 10.37
C LEU A 421 17.18 -13.95 9.95
N TYR A 422 17.61 -13.11 10.91
CA TYR A 422 18.22 -11.80 10.61
C TYR A 422 19.55 -11.92 9.86
N ARG A 423 20.33 -13.00 10.07
CA ARG A 423 21.61 -13.24 9.37
C ARG A 423 21.42 -13.60 7.90
N PHE A 424 20.39 -14.38 7.57
CA PHE A 424 20.08 -14.81 6.20
C PHE A 424 19.21 -13.79 5.44
N ALA A 425 18.14 -13.27 6.04
CA ALA A 425 17.21 -12.36 5.36
C ALA A 425 17.75 -10.93 5.21
N GLY A 426 18.70 -10.50 6.05
CA GLY A 426 19.33 -9.18 5.95
C GLY A 426 18.31 -8.03 6.06
N SER A 427 18.19 -7.21 5.01
CA SER A 427 17.23 -6.10 4.91
C SER A 427 15.89 -6.46 4.27
N LEU A 428 15.67 -7.70 3.81
CA LEU A 428 14.33 -8.19 3.47
C LEU A 428 13.43 -8.15 4.71
N LEU A 429 13.98 -8.65 5.82
CA LEU A 429 13.28 -8.78 7.10
C LEU A 429 13.21 -7.43 7.81
N VAL A 430 12.08 -6.75 7.64
CA VAL A 430 11.85 -5.45 8.26
C VAL A 430 11.54 -5.62 9.74
N VAL A 431 10.53 -6.43 10.05
CA VAL A 431 10.03 -6.71 11.41
C VAL A 431 9.53 -8.15 11.47
N ILE A 432 9.93 -8.88 12.50
CA ILE A 432 9.29 -10.13 12.95
C ILE A 432 8.84 -9.93 14.40
N ASN A 433 7.55 -10.13 14.66
CA ASN A 433 6.93 -10.03 15.99
C ASN A 433 6.17 -11.33 16.29
N GLU A 434 6.26 -11.85 17.51
CA GLU A 434 5.40 -12.92 17.97
C GLU A 434 3.95 -12.40 18.14
N VAL A 435 2.97 -13.10 17.56
CA VAL A 435 1.54 -12.84 17.78
C VAL A 435 1.10 -13.67 18.98
N LYS A 436 1.34 -13.14 20.19
CA LYS A 436 1.12 -13.87 21.45
C LYS A 436 -0.31 -14.37 21.66
N GLU A 437 -1.28 -13.67 21.07
CA GLU A 437 -2.70 -14.03 21.04
C GLU A 437 -2.97 -15.35 20.29
N LEU A 438 -2.09 -15.75 19.37
CA LEU A 438 -2.19 -16.97 18.57
C LEU A 438 -1.27 -18.11 19.09
N ARG A 439 -0.76 -17.99 20.31
CA ARG A 439 -0.02 -19.07 20.99
C ARG A 439 -0.95 -20.28 21.14
N SER A 440 -0.48 -21.42 20.67
CA SER A 440 -1.26 -22.67 20.61
C SER A 440 -0.38 -23.86 20.98
N LEU A 441 -0.99 -25.03 21.14
CA LEU A 441 -0.27 -26.30 21.14
C LEU A 441 -0.54 -27.02 19.82
N ALA A 442 0.49 -27.67 19.27
CA ALA A 442 0.29 -28.61 18.18
C ALA A 442 -0.48 -29.86 18.69
N PRO A 443 -1.12 -30.67 17.81
CA PRO A 443 -1.94 -31.83 18.23
C PRO A 443 -1.22 -32.91 19.06
N ASN A 444 0.11 -32.84 19.13
CA ASN A 444 1.00 -33.70 19.92
C ASN A 444 1.54 -33.01 21.19
N GLY A 445 0.93 -31.91 21.63
CA GLY A 445 1.25 -31.20 22.87
C GLY A 445 2.45 -30.24 22.79
N TYR A 446 3.19 -30.20 21.68
CA TYR A 446 4.34 -29.29 21.54
C TYR A 446 3.91 -27.82 21.44
N PRO A 447 4.60 -26.88 22.13
CA PRO A 447 4.32 -25.45 22.01
C PRO A 447 4.48 -24.92 20.58
N ASN A 448 3.45 -24.23 20.10
CA ASN A 448 3.41 -23.56 18.80
C ASN A 448 3.38 -22.04 19.00
N ARG A 449 4.41 -21.35 18.52
CA ARG A 449 4.48 -19.88 18.50
C ARG A 449 4.30 -19.39 17.07
N ILE A 450 3.41 -18.41 16.89
CA ILE A 450 3.12 -17.80 15.58
C ILE A 450 3.80 -16.43 15.50
N TYR A 451 4.57 -16.20 14.44
CA TYR A 451 5.31 -14.97 14.21
C TYR A 451 4.85 -14.25 12.95
N ARG A 452 4.42 -13.01 13.12
CA ARG A 452 4.07 -12.10 12.04
C ARG A 452 5.31 -11.43 11.48
N ILE A 453 5.66 -11.83 10.26
CA ILE A 453 6.80 -11.33 9.51
C ILE A 453 6.33 -10.27 8.52
N ASN A 454 7.04 -9.16 8.43
CA ASN A 454 6.87 -8.16 7.38
C ASN A 454 8.16 -8.10 6.54
N LEU A 455 8.04 -8.40 5.25
CA LEU A 455 9.12 -8.45 4.28
C LEU A 455 9.01 -7.31 3.27
N ASN A 456 10.13 -6.66 2.93
CA ASN A 456 10.25 -5.89 1.69
C ASN A 456 10.52 -6.89 0.53
N GLU A 457 9.86 -6.77 -0.62
CA GLU A 457 10.13 -7.61 -1.80
C GLU A 457 10.87 -6.84 -2.91
N LYS A 458 11.67 -7.56 -3.70
CA LYS A 458 12.05 -7.17 -5.06
C LYS A 458 11.90 -8.40 -5.96
N ASP A 459 10.89 -8.36 -6.84
CA ASP A 459 10.71 -9.21 -8.02
C ASP A 459 10.39 -10.72 -7.81
N LYS A 460 9.47 -11.21 -8.66
CA LYS A 460 9.22 -12.63 -8.95
C LYS A 460 8.71 -12.74 -10.38
N THR A 461 9.21 -13.71 -11.15
CA THR A 461 8.68 -14.02 -12.48
C THR A 461 7.47 -14.95 -12.39
N VAL A 462 6.43 -14.68 -13.19
CA VAL A 462 5.31 -15.58 -13.45
C VAL A 462 5.12 -15.71 -14.96
N LYS A 463 4.91 -16.94 -15.45
CA LYS A 463 4.60 -17.22 -16.86
C LYS A 463 3.09 -17.11 -17.11
N ALA A 464 2.76 -16.81 -18.36
CA ALA A 464 1.39 -16.70 -18.85
C ALA A 464 0.79 -18.07 -19.24
N GLU A 465 -0.54 -18.25 -19.27
CA GLU A 465 -1.60 -17.35 -18.73
C GLU A 465 -2.60 -18.13 -17.81
N GLU A 466 -3.84 -18.59 -18.08
CA GLU A 466 -4.80 -18.48 -19.19
C GLU A 466 -6.26 -18.41 -18.66
N GLN A 467 -7.20 -19.32 -19.00
CA GLN A 467 -8.64 -19.12 -18.68
C GLN A 467 -9.45 -20.38 -18.33
N SER A 468 -10.37 -20.26 -17.36
CA SER A 468 -11.60 -21.06 -17.25
C SER A 468 -12.68 -20.28 -16.46
N LYS A 469 -13.94 -20.75 -16.48
CA LYS A 469 -15.12 -20.01 -15.95
C LYS A 469 -15.54 -20.46 -14.55
N ALA A 470 -15.82 -19.46 -13.71
CA ALA A 470 -16.89 -19.35 -12.71
C ALA A 470 -17.48 -20.60 -12.02
N GLU A 471 -17.52 -20.57 -10.69
CA GLU A 471 -18.80 -20.68 -9.95
C GLU A 471 -18.78 -19.87 -8.62
N LYS A 472 -19.78 -20.01 -7.75
CA LYS A 472 -20.13 -19.00 -6.71
C LYS A 472 -20.48 -19.60 -5.33
N LYS A 473 -20.05 -18.91 -4.26
CA LYS A 473 -20.48 -19.04 -2.84
C LYS A 473 -20.09 -20.35 -2.10
N PRO A 474 -20.13 -20.37 -0.74
CA PRO A 474 -19.86 -19.29 0.22
C PRO A 474 -18.74 -19.68 1.24
N ASP A 475 -18.46 -18.80 2.19
CA ASP A 475 -17.47 -18.98 3.26
C ASP A 475 -18.15 -19.42 4.58
N ALA A 476 -17.64 -20.49 5.20
CA ALA A 476 -17.98 -21.08 6.52
C ALA A 476 -17.06 -22.31 6.73
N ASP A 477 -16.38 -22.58 7.85
CA ASP A 477 -16.77 -22.34 9.24
C ASP A 477 -15.58 -21.91 10.14
N ASP A 478 -15.93 -21.12 11.16
CA ASP A 478 -15.07 -20.74 12.29
C ASP A 478 -15.36 -21.71 13.46
N PHE A 479 -14.37 -22.45 13.96
CA PHE A 479 -14.62 -23.58 14.88
C PHE A 479 -14.56 -23.18 16.35
N GLU A 480 -15.62 -23.47 17.11
CA GLU A 480 -15.86 -22.89 18.44
C GLU A 480 -14.95 -23.40 19.58
N LEU A 481 -14.92 -22.63 20.67
CA LEU A 481 -13.94 -22.68 21.75
C LEU A 481 -14.63 -22.91 23.12
N PHE A 482 -14.50 -24.13 23.65
CA PHE A 482 -15.15 -24.70 24.86
C PHE A 482 -16.68 -24.99 24.75
N GLY A 483 -17.21 -26.09 25.29
CA GLY A 483 -16.52 -27.27 25.86
C GLY A 483 -17.39 -28.21 26.72
N SER A 484 -16.95 -29.48 26.81
CA SER A 484 -17.25 -30.53 27.82
C SER A 484 -18.69 -31.02 28.10
N SER A 485 -18.87 -32.36 28.01
CA SER A 485 -19.77 -33.26 28.79
C SER A 485 -21.28 -32.95 28.85
N ASP A 486 -22.21 -33.86 28.58
CA ASP A 486 -22.31 -35.26 29.05
C ASP A 486 -23.03 -36.20 28.04
N GLU A 487 -23.20 -37.47 28.41
CA GLU A 487 -23.88 -38.52 27.63
C GLU A 487 -25.41 -38.60 27.90
N GLU A 488 -26.06 -39.54 27.18
CA GLU A 488 -27.49 -39.95 27.25
C GLU A 488 -28.56 -39.03 26.61
N GLU A 489 -29.69 -39.66 26.27
CA GLU A 489 -30.61 -39.24 25.22
C GLU A 489 -31.74 -38.29 25.68
N ASP A 490 -32.34 -37.55 24.73
CA ASP A 490 -33.73 -37.06 24.80
C ASP A 490 -34.11 -36.36 23.48
N GLU A 491 -35.02 -36.94 22.69
CA GLU A 491 -35.50 -36.30 21.46
C GLU A 491 -36.22 -34.96 21.71
N GLU A 492 -36.92 -34.82 22.86
CA GLU A 492 -37.59 -33.56 23.20
C GLU A 492 -36.60 -32.42 23.41
N LYS A 493 -35.44 -32.69 24.05
CA LYS A 493 -34.38 -31.68 24.20
C LYS A 493 -33.90 -31.20 22.83
N GLN A 494 -33.71 -32.10 21.86
CA GLN A 494 -33.33 -31.70 20.49
C GLN A 494 -34.41 -30.86 19.80
N ARG A 495 -35.71 -31.18 19.95
CA ARG A 495 -36.80 -30.37 19.39
C ARG A 495 -36.86 -28.97 20.01
N ILE A 496 -36.73 -28.89 21.34
CA ILE A 496 -36.68 -27.61 22.08
C ILE A 496 -35.43 -26.80 21.69
N ILE A 497 -34.29 -27.45 21.45
CA ILE A 497 -33.07 -26.79 20.95
C ILE A 497 -33.29 -26.27 19.52
N GLN A 498 -33.87 -27.06 18.61
CA GLN A 498 -34.17 -26.61 17.24
C GLN A 498 -35.20 -25.46 17.22
N GLU A 499 -36.22 -25.50 18.06
CA GLU A 499 -37.21 -24.43 18.18
C GLU A 499 -36.60 -23.15 18.78
N ARG A 500 -35.76 -23.28 19.81
CA ARG A 500 -34.98 -22.17 20.36
C ARG A 500 -33.97 -21.61 19.36
N LEU A 501 -33.33 -22.45 18.54
CA LEU A 501 -32.42 -22.05 17.47
C LEU A 501 -33.16 -21.32 16.34
N LYS A 502 -34.35 -21.78 15.93
CA LYS A 502 -35.22 -21.06 14.98
C LYS A 502 -35.66 -19.71 15.55
N ALA A 503 -36.12 -19.67 16.78
CA ALA A 503 -36.45 -18.43 17.48
C ALA A 503 -35.23 -17.51 17.66
N TYR A 504 -34.01 -18.06 17.78
CA TYR A 504 -32.76 -17.27 17.81
C TYR A 504 -32.36 -16.79 16.42
N ALA A 505 -32.56 -17.59 15.36
CA ALA A 505 -32.30 -17.21 13.98
C ALA A 505 -33.25 -16.08 13.55
N GLU A 506 -34.54 -16.18 13.86
CA GLU A 506 -35.51 -15.11 13.66
C GLU A 506 -35.18 -13.86 14.48
N LYS A 507 -34.73 -14.01 15.75
CA LYS A 507 -34.26 -12.87 16.56
C LYS A 507 -32.92 -12.30 16.10
N LYS A 508 -32.07 -13.08 15.40
CA LYS A 508 -30.81 -12.63 14.79
C LYS A 508 -31.08 -11.91 13.47
N ALA A 509 -32.05 -12.37 12.68
CA ALA A 509 -32.57 -11.69 11.50
C ALA A 509 -33.37 -10.41 11.85
N ARG A 510 -34.03 -10.36 13.01
CA ARG A 510 -34.70 -9.16 13.55
C ARG A 510 -33.78 -8.20 14.31
N LYS A 511 -32.48 -8.52 14.45
CA LYS A 511 -31.48 -7.50 14.81
C LYS A 511 -31.07 -6.81 13.51
N PRO A 512 -31.33 -5.50 13.33
CA PRO A 512 -30.80 -4.80 12.17
C PRO A 512 -29.27 -4.83 12.24
N ALA A 513 -28.64 -5.38 11.21
CA ALA A 513 -27.32 -4.94 10.83
C ALA A 513 -27.37 -3.43 10.54
N SER A 514 -26.24 -2.72 10.63
CA SER A 514 -26.15 -1.32 10.25
C SER A 514 -26.20 -1.18 8.72
N VAL A 515 -27.39 -1.40 8.15
CA VAL A 515 -27.68 -1.18 6.73
C VAL A 515 -27.43 0.29 6.44
N ALA A 516 -26.36 0.59 5.71
CA ALA A 516 -26.07 1.94 5.27
C ALA A 516 -27.21 2.41 4.34
N LYS A 517 -27.80 3.57 4.66
CA LYS A 517 -28.85 4.14 3.83
C LYS A 517 -28.35 5.44 3.20
N SER A 518 -28.88 5.75 2.03
CA SER A 518 -28.64 7.04 1.39
C SER A 518 -29.98 7.66 1.01
N SER A 519 -30.15 8.94 1.32
CA SER A 519 -31.24 9.73 0.74
C SER A 519 -30.73 10.47 -0.49
N VAL A 520 -31.47 10.31 -1.58
CA VAL A 520 -31.12 10.85 -2.91
C VAL A 520 -32.26 11.74 -3.38
N ILE A 521 -31.91 12.96 -3.77
CA ILE A 521 -32.85 13.93 -4.33
C ILE A 521 -32.68 13.89 -5.85
N LEU A 522 -33.75 13.51 -6.54
CA LEU A 522 -33.80 13.36 -7.99
C LEU A 522 -34.64 14.50 -8.60
N ASP A 523 -34.11 15.15 -9.64
CA ASP A 523 -34.84 16.11 -10.48
C ASP A 523 -35.27 15.40 -11.77
N VAL A 524 -36.57 15.10 -11.89
CA VAL A 524 -37.18 14.56 -13.10
C VAL A 524 -37.61 15.71 -14.01
N LYS A 525 -37.11 15.72 -15.26
CA LYS A 525 -37.50 16.71 -16.28
C LYS A 525 -38.52 16.11 -17.26
N PRO A 526 -39.67 16.76 -17.48
CA PRO A 526 -40.60 16.36 -18.54
C PRO A 526 -40.04 16.69 -19.93
N TRP A 527 -40.71 16.20 -20.98
CA TRP A 527 -40.40 16.58 -22.37
C TRP A 527 -40.84 18.00 -22.72
N ASP A 528 -42.07 18.40 -22.35
CA ASP A 528 -42.61 19.73 -22.63
C ASP A 528 -43.58 20.22 -21.52
N ASP A 529 -44.03 21.48 -21.57
CA ASP A 529 -44.83 22.10 -20.49
C ASP A 529 -46.32 21.68 -20.46
N GLU A 530 -46.82 21.04 -21.53
CA GLU A 530 -48.13 20.38 -21.57
C GLU A 530 -48.19 19.02 -20.83
N THR A 531 -47.06 18.50 -20.33
CA THR A 531 -46.98 17.18 -19.66
C THR A 531 -47.71 17.16 -18.31
N ASP A 532 -48.58 16.17 -18.05
CA ASP A 532 -49.23 16.03 -16.73
C ASP A 532 -48.24 15.61 -15.64
N MET A 533 -47.81 16.60 -14.86
CA MET A 533 -46.88 16.45 -13.74
C MET A 533 -47.43 15.59 -12.59
N VAL A 534 -48.77 15.53 -12.42
CA VAL A 534 -49.43 14.72 -11.38
C VAL A 534 -49.46 13.25 -11.79
N GLU A 535 -49.72 12.97 -13.07
CA GLU A 535 -49.64 11.60 -13.59
C GLU A 535 -48.18 11.11 -13.63
N MET A 536 -47.22 11.97 -14.01
CA MET A 536 -45.79 11.65 -13.95
C MET A 536 -45.33 11.33 -12.51
N GLU A 537 -45.73 12.13 -11.52
CA GLU A 537 -45.42 11.83 -10.11
C GLU A 537 -46.04 10.51 -9.65
N LYS A 538 -47.28 10.22 -10.08
CA LYS A 538 -47.96 8.96 -9.77
C LYS A 538 -47.25 7.75 -10.37
N ARG A 539 -46.75 7.83 -11.62
CA ARG A 539 -45.93 6.78 -12.24
C ARG A 539 -44.60 6.59 -11.52
N VAL A 540 -43.87 7.67 -11.21
CA VAL A 540 -42.60 7.61 -10.46
C VAL A 540 -42.77 6.94 -9.08
N ARG A 541 -43.85 7.25 -8.36
CA ARG A 541 -44.18 6.62 -7.06
C ARG A 541 -44.61 5.15 -7.16
N ALA A 542 -44.98 4.65 -8.35
CA ALA A 542 -45.42 3.27 -8.55
C ALA A 542 -44.26 2.28 -8.72
N ILE A 543 -43.02 2.76 -8.86
CA ILE A 543 -41.82 1.93 -8.90
C ILE A 543 -41.51 1.43 -7.48
N GLU A 544 -41.81 0.15 -7.22
CA GLU A 544 -41.52 -0.54 -5.96
C GLU A 544 -40.27 -1.45 -6.09
N GLN A 545 -39.39 -1.41 -5.09
CA GLN A 545 -38.21 -2.30 -5.00
C GLN A 545 -37.85 -2.54 -3.52
N ASP A 546 -37.37 -3.75 -3.19
CA ASP A 546 -36.82 -4.04 -1.86
C ASP A 546 -35.64 -3.09 -1.53
N GLY A 547 -35.76 -2.35 -0.44
CA GLY A 547 -34.81 -1.34 -0.01
C GLY A 547 -35.05 0.08 -0.56
N LEU A 548 -36.12 0.34 -1.32
CA LEU A 548 -36.47 1.67 -1.84
C LEU A 548 -37.68 2.26 -1.08
N LEU A 549 -37.59 3.54 -0.69
CA LEU A 549 -38.68 4.30 -0.08
C LEU A 549 -38.83 5.68 -0.71
N TRP A 550 -40.03 6.02 -1.20
CA TRP A 550 -40.37 7.34 -1.72
C TRP A 550 -40.70 8.35 -0.60
N GLY A 551 -40.08 9.51 -0.67
CA GLY A 551 -40.25 10.61 0.28
C GLY A 551 -41.14 11.74 -0.23
N GLY A 552 -40.83 12.96 0.21
CA GLY A 552 -41.52 14.17 -0.23
C GLY A 552 -41.16 14.56 -1.67
N SER A 553 -42.13 15.16 -2.36
CA SER A 553 -42.00 15.72 -3.72
C SER A 553 -42.24 17.23 -3.72
N LYS A 554 -41.72 17.92 -4.73
CA LYS A 554 -41.94 19.35 -4.96
C LYS A 554 -41.76 19.68 -6.44
N LEU A 555 -42.73 20.40 -7.02
CA LEU A 555 -42.56 21.02 -8.34
C LEU A 555 -41.72 22.29 -8.22
N ILE A 556 -40.69 22.42 -9.08
CA ILE A 556 -39.82 23.59 -9.15
C ILE A 556 -39.92 24.17 -10.56
N PRO A 557 -40.26 25.46 -10.74
CA PRO A 557 -40.30 26.08 -12.06
C PRO A 557 -38.90 26.20 -12.65
N LEU A 558 -38.79 25.88 -13.94
CA LEU A 558 -37.68 26.23 -14.82
C LEU A 558 -38.05 27.50 -15.61
N ALA A 559 -37.16 27.95 -16.48
CA ALA A 559 -37.48 29.02 -17.42
C ALA A 559 -38.51 28.54 -18.47
N TYR A 560 -39.27 29.48 -19.06
CA TYR A 560 -40.22 29.23 -20.15
C TYR A 560 -41.36 28.24 -19.80
N GLY A 561 -42.03 28.43 -18.65
CA GLY A 561 -43.26 27.69 -18.30
C GLY A 561 -43.05 26.30 -17.70
N LEU A 562 -42.06 25.57 -18.24
CA LEU A 562 -41.60 24.25 -17.80
C LEU A 562 -41.40 24.16 -16.27
N LYS A 563 -41.72 23.00 -15.71
CA LYS A 563 -41.50 22.66 -14.30
C LYS A 563 -40.82 21.31 -14.22
N LYS A 564 -39.86 21.15 -13.31
CA LYS A 564 -39.27 19.85 -12.96
C LYS A 564 -39.90 19.32 -11.68
N LEU A 565 -40.02 18.00 -11.59
CA LEU A 565 -40.44 17.30 -10.37
C LEU A 565 -39.20 16.93 -9.57
N GLN A 566 -39.00 17.58 -8.43
CA GLN A 566 -37.97 17.21 -7.47
C GLN A 566 -38.58 16.20 -6.49
N ILE A 567 -38.03 14.99 -6.40
CA ILE A 567 -38.50 13.95 -5.48
C ILE A 567 -37.35 13.41 -4.63
N ILE A 568 -37.63 13.20 -3.33
CA ILE A 568 -36.70 12.58 -2.39
C ILE A 568 -36.95 11.06 -2.38
N SER A 569 -35.88 10.29 -2.41
CA SER A 569 -35.88 8.85 -2.12
C SER A 569 -34.97 8.54 -0.93
N THR A 570 -35.19 7.38 -0.31
CA THR A 570 -34.26 6.74 0.62
C THR A 570 -34.02 5.32 0.15
N ILE A 571 -32.76 4.94 -0.02
CA ILE A 571 -32.32 3.64 -0.52
C ILE A 571 -31.42 2.90 0.48
N GLU A 572 -31.40 1.57 0.38
CA GLU A 572 -30.43 0.69 1.06
C GLU A 572 -29.24 0.41 0.12
N ASP A 573 -28.05 0.93 0.46
CA ASP A 573 -26.86 0.97 -0.42
C ASP A 573 -26.42 -0.41 -0.97
N GLU A 574 -26.71 -1.49 -0.24
CA GLU A 574 -26.35 -2.87 -0.62
C GLU A 574 -27.35 -3.52 -1.60
N LYS A 575 -28.54 -2.95 -1.77
CA LYS A 575 -29.65 -3.52 -2.58
C LYS A 575 -30.03 -2.68 -3.80
N VAL A 576 -29.99 -1.36 -3.67
CA VAL A 576 -30.54 -0.43 -4.67
C VAL A 576 -29.44 0.50 -5.18
N SER A 577 -29.01 0.27 -6.41
CA SER A 577 -28.14 1.20 -7.15
C SER A 577 -28.95 2.41 -7.64
N VAL A 578 -28.36 3.61 -7.54
CA VAL A 578 -29.00 4.85 -8.00
C VAL A 578 -29.05 4.92 -9.54
N ASP A 579 -27.99 4.47 -10.21
CA ASP A 579 -27.95 4.41 -11.68
C ASP A 579 -29.08 3.47 -12.17
N ASP A 580 -29.21 2.27 -11.59
CA ASP A 580 -30.26 1.28 -11.92
C ASP A 580 -31.69 1.76 -11.59
N LEU A 581 -31.86 2.76 -10.73
CA LEU A 581 -33.14 3.38 -10.41
C LEU A 581 -33.50 4.49 -11.40
N ILE A 582 -32.50 5.26 -11.83
CA ILE A 582 -32.64 6.28 -12.87
C ILE A 582 -32.94 5.64 -14.23
N ASP A 583 -32.20 4.59 -14.59
CA ASP A 583 -32.37 3.91 -15.89
C ASP A 583 -33.80 3.36 -16.02
N ARG A 584 -34.36 2.72 -14.97
CA ARG A 584 -35.76 2.26 -14.97
C ARG A 584 -36.80 3.37 -15.05
N MET A 585 -36.58 4.53 -14.41
CA MET A 585 -37.49 5.68 -14.61
C MET A 585 -37.52 6.15 -16.06
N VAL A 586 -36.35 6.19 -16.70
CA VAL A 586 -36.22 6.64 -18.10
C VAL A 586 -36.77 5.59 -19.06
N GLU A 587 -36.66 4.30 -18.77
CA GLU A 587 -37.24 3.22 -19.58
C GLU A 587 -38.78 3.14 -19.42
N GLU A 588 -39.27 2.92 -18.19
CA GLU A 588 -40.70 2.68 -17.89
C GLU A 588 -41.59 3.92 -18.09
N ILE A 589 -41.02 5.12 -18.03
CA ILE A 589 -41.74 6.40 -18.13
C ILE A 589 -41.17 7.31 -19.24
N SER A 590 -40.50 6.70 -20.24
CA SER A 590 -39.87 7.34 -21.41
C SER A 590 -40.76 8.35 -22.14
N GLU A 591 -42.07 8.07 -22.25
CA GLU A 591 -43.05 8.96 -22.90
C GLU A 591 -43.20 10.33 -22.21
N HIS A 592 -42.93 10.41 -20.90
CA HIS A 592 -43.13 11.63 -20.10
C HIS A 592 -41.81 12.23 -19.59
N ILE A 593 -40.78 11.41 -19.38
CA ILE A 593 -39.48 11.82 -18.82
C ILE A 593 -38.44 11.98 -19.92
N GLN A 594 -37.87 13.19 -20.04
CA GLN A 594 -36.72 13.46 -20.89
C GLN A 594 -35.39 13.03 -20.24
N SER A 595 -35.25 13.27 -18.93
CA SER A 595 -34.05 12.94 -18.15
C SER A 595 -34.32 13.02 -16.65
N VAL A 596 -33.52 12.28 -15.87
CA VAL A 596 -33.47 12.39 -14.40
C VAL A 596 -32.05 12.75 -13.98
N ASP A 597 -31.90 13.84 -13.21
CA ASP A 597 -30.62 14.28 -12.65
C ASP A 597 -30.57 14.02 -11.13
N ILE A 598 -29.38 13.69 -10.60
CA ILE A 598 -29.13 13.66 -9.15
C ILE A 598 -28.78 15.08 -8.68
N VAL A 599 -29.60 15.63 -7.78
CA VAL A 599 -29.41 16.97 -7.19
C VAL A 599 -28.52 16.91 -5.95
N ALA A 600 -28.77 15.93 -5.09
CA ALA A 600 -28.06 15.73 -3.84
C ALA A 600 -28.08 14.26 -3.45
N PHE A 601 -27.00 13.80 -2.83
CA PHE A 601 -26.83 12.44 -2.32
C PHE A 601 -26.24 12.53 -0.92
N ASN A 602 -27.00 12.10 0.09
CA ASN A 602 -26.63 12.18 1.51
C ASN A 602 -26.70 10.79 2.14
N LYS A 603 -25.63 10.34 2.80
CA LYS A 603 -25.63 9.11 3.60
C LYS A 603 -26.28 9.35 4.97
N ILE A 604 -27.02 8.35 5.47
CA ILE A 604 -27.83 8.37 6.70
C ILE A 604 -27.54 7.11 7.53
#